data_AF-A0A6C1SU39-F1
#
_entry.id   AF-A0A6C1SU39-F1
#
_cell.length_a   1.000
_cell.length_b   1.000
_cell.length_c   1.000
_cell.angle_alpha   90.00
_cell.angle_beta   90.00
_cell.angle_gamma   90.00
#
_symmetry.space_group_name_H-M   'P 1'
#
loop_
_entity.id
_entity.type
_entity.pdbx_description
1 polymer ?
#
loop_
_entity_poly.entity_id
_entity_poly.type
_entity_poly.pdbx_seq_one_letter_code
_entity_poly.pdbx_strand_id
1 'polypeptide(L)'
;MVPVPHHSPVPPPERIEPMPAACKTAFEVAFWFLDAALNDNEYLQPQKLQRLMFFAQAYFGALHGGRKLMPAVFVADELGPLEPNVHLALSRGRPDLQVDVCLPDEALTTLKGIWRRFGHHSSERLSCLARESRAYREAREHGLGSELAFDAMCQGVAEAAALPSPQRIAGARVLFTQAGKPVVAERWMPGKGGAKRSAAGGPPQSGRPAGRPGVGGRPSRHSDGEAP
;
A
#
# COMPACT_ATOMS: atom_id res chain seq x y z
N MET A 1 -11.04 -61.65 12.69
CA MET A 1 -11.57 -60.51 11.92
C MET A 1 -11.05 -59.24 12.54
N VAL A 2 -10.14 -58.54 11.86
CA VAL A 2 -9.60 -57.24 12.31
C VAL A 2 -10.50 -56.15 11.72
N PRO A 3 -10.98 -55.17 12.49
CA PRO A 3 -11.85 -54.13 11.97
C PRO A 3 -11.04 -53.17 11.08
N VAL A 4 -11.55 -52.94 9.87
CA VAL A 4 -11.00 -51.97 8.92
C VAL A 4 -11.35 -50.57 9.41
N PRO A 5 -10.38 -49.64 9.55
CA PRO A 5 -10.69 -48.28 9.97
C PRO A 5 -11.45 -47.55 8.86
N HIS A 6 -12.62 -47.00 9.22
CA HIS A 6 -13.35 -46.08 8.36
C HIS A 6 -12.52 -44.81 8.15
N HIS A 7 -11.96 -44.68 6.95
CA HIS A 7 -11.35 -43.45 6.49
C HIS A 7 -12.48 -42.45 6.22
N SER A 8 -12.67 -41.47 7.11
CA SER A 8 -13.51 -40.31 6.80
C SER A 8 -12.93 -39.63 5.55
N PRO A 9 -13.76 -39.25 4.56
CA PRO A 9 -13.29 -38.54 3.39
C PRO A 9 -12.75 -37.17 3.82
N VAL A 10 -11.51 -36.88 3.43
CA VAL A 10 -10.95 -35.53 3.52
C VAL A 10 -11.86 -34.61 2.71
N PRO A 11 -12.39 -33.51 3.28
CA PRO A 11 -13.19 -32.57 2.53
C PRO A 11 -12.35 -32.05 1.35
N PRO A 12 -12.94 -31.93 0.14
CA PRO A 12 -12.21 -31.39 -1.00
C PRO A 12 -11.64 -30.02 -0.65
N PRO A 13 -10.43 -29.66 -1.10
CA PRO A 13 -9.89 -28.33 -0.88
C PRO A 13 -10.91 -27.30 -1.33
N GLU A 14 -11.21 -26.34 -0.46
CA GLU A 14 -12.09 -25.20 -0.75
C GLU A 14 -11.71 -24.65 -2.12
N ARG A 15 -12.59 -24.80 -3.11
CA ARG A 15 -12.36 -24.24 -4.44
C ARG A 15 -12.30 -22.72 -4.24
N ILE A 16 -11.09 -22.17 -4.24
CA ILE A 16 -10.89 -20.72 -4.33
C ILE A 16 -11.48 -20.35 -5.69
N GLU A 17 -12.71 -19.83 -5.70
CA GLU A 17 -13.31 -19.35 -6.93
C GLU A 17 -12.37 -18.28 -7.52
N PRO A 18 -12.00 -18.38 -8.81
CA PRO A 18 -11.10 -17.42 -9.41
C PRO A 18 -11.79 -16.05 -9.40
N MET A 19 -11.37 -15.19 -8.48
CA MET A 19 -11.89 -13.83 -8.40
C MET A 19 -11.43 -13.06 -9.64
N PRO A 20 -12.35 -12.45 -10.42
CA PRO A 20 -11.96 -11.68 -11.58
C PRO A 20 -11.08 -10.50 -11.16
N ALA A 21 -10.11 -10.16 -12.00
CA ALA A 21 -9.32 -8.95 -11.79
C ALA A 21 -10.23 -7.70 -11.77
N ALA A 22 -9.75 -6.62 -11.15
CA ALA A 22 -10.53 -5.36 -11.10
C ALA A 22 -10.65 -4.68 -12.47
N CYS A 23 -9.58 -4.72 -13.26
CA CYS A 23 -9.54 -4.20 -14.62
C CYS A 23 -9.68 -5.35 -15.62
N LYS A 24 -10.17 -5.04 -16.83
CA LYS A 24 -10.32 -6.00 -17.92
C LYS A 24 -8.98 -6.31 -18.58
N THR A 25 -8.08 -5.33 -18.63
CA THR A 25 -6.75 -5.48 -19.26
C THR A 25 -5.66 -4.78 -18.47
N ALA A 26 -4.40 -5.18 -18.68
CA ALA A 26 -3.25 -4.46 -18.16
C ALA A 26 -3.06 -3.08 -18.82
N PHE A 27 -3.60 -2.89 -20.04
CA PHE A 27 -3.53 -1.63 -20.75
C PHE A 27 -4.38 -0.53 -20.11
N GLU A 28 -5.51 -0.85 -19.46
CA GLU A 28 -6.29 0.16 -18.71
C GLU A 28 -5.45 0.79 -17.60
N VAL A 29 -4.68 -0.03 -16.88
CA VAL A 29 -3.75 0.43 -15.84
C VAL A 29 -2.58 1.20 -16.44
N ALA A 30 -2.00 0.69 -17.54
CA ALA A 30 -0.88 1.33 -18.20
C ALA A 30 -1.24 2.72 -18.74
N PHE A 31 -2.39 2.82 -19.42
CA PHE A 31 -2.86 4.07 -20.01
C PHE A 31 -3.23 5.08 -18.94
N TRP A 32 -3.81 4.64 -17.82
CA TRP A 32 -4.02 5.54 -16.68
C TRP A 32 -2.72 6.18 -16.19
N PHE A 33 -1.62 5.43 -16.06
CA PHE A 33 -0.33 5.98 -15.66
C PHE A 33 0.27 6.92 -16.71
N LEU A 34 0.16 6.56 -18.00
CA LEU A 34 0.61 7.43 -19.09
C LEU A 34 -0.15 8.76 -19.09
N ASP A 35 -1.47 8.72 -18.95
CA ASP A 35 -2.31 9.90 -18.90
C ASP A 35 -2.04 10.73 -17.63
N ALA A 36 -1.79 10.09 -16.49
CA ALA A 36 -1.37 10.78 -15.26
C ALA A 36 -0.05 11.54 -15.45
N ALA A 37 0.96 10.91 -16.08
CA ALA A 37 2.23 11.58 -16.37
C ALA A 37 2.07 12.74 -17.36
N LEU A 38 1.26 12.57 -18.41
CA LEU A 38 0.96 13.62 -19.37
C LEU A 38 0.27 14.82 -18.71
N ASN A 39 -0.65 14.59 -17.78
CA ASN A 39 -1.29 15.66 -17.01
C ASN A 39 -0.30 16.42 -16.13
N ASP A 40 0.76 15.76 -15.66
CA ASP A 40 1.87 16.37 -14.92
C ASP A 40 2.96 16.94 -15.86
N ASN A 41 2.73 16.96 -17.18
CA ASN A 41 3.68 17.37 -18.23
C ASN A 41 5.01 16.59 -18.22
N GLU A 42 4.97 15.33 -17.78
CA GLU A 42 6.13 14.42 -17.75
C GLU A 42 5.99 13.34 -18.82
N TYR A 43 7.11 13.00 -19.48
CA TYR A 43 7.19 11.78 -20.27
C TYR A 43 7.46 10.57 -19.38
N LEU A 44 6.53 9.61 -19.36
CA LEU A 44 6.69 8.38 -18.59
C LEU A 44 7.49 7.34 -19.37
N GLN A 45 8.73 7.10 -18.94
CA GLN A 45 9.58 6.09 -19.56
C GLN A 45 8.99 4.68 -19.39
N PRO A 46 9.12 3.78 -20.40
CA PRO A 46 8.59 2.42 -20.33
C PRO A 46 9.06 1.63 -19.10
N GLN A 47 10.32 1.78 -18.68
CA GLN A 47 10.84 1.11 -17.49
C GLN A 47 10.17 1.62 -16.20
N LYS A 48 9.97 2.94 -16.08
CA LYS A 48 9.27 3.54 -14.93
C LYS A 48 7.83 3.04 -14.86
N LEU A 49 7.13 3.00 -16.00
CA LEU A 49 5.78 2.45 -16.10
C LEU A 49 5.70 1.00 -15.59
N GLN A 50 6.62 0.13 -16.00
CA GLN A 50 6.62 -1.28 -15.56
C GLN A 50 6.70 -1.42 -14.04
N ARG A 51 7.49 -0.57 -13.39
CA ARG A 51 7.68 -0.59 -11.92
C ARG A 51 6.43 -0.06 -11.22
N LEU A 52 5.81 1.00 -11.75
CA LEU A 52 4.54 1.51 -11.24
C LEU A 52 3.42 0.47 -11.35
N MET A 53 3.33 -0.23 -12.48
CA MET A 53 2.38 -1.33 -12.69
C MET A 53 2.63 -2.49 -11.72
N PHE A 54 3.89 -2.88 -11.51
CA PHE A 54 4.28 -3.90 -10.54
C PHE A 54 3.83 -3.52 -9.12
N PHE A 55 4.14 -2.31 -8.66
CA PHE A 55 3.69 -1.85 -7.35
C PHE A 55 2.16 -1.75 -7.26
N ALA A 56 1.49 -1.25 -8.29
CA ALA A 56 0.03 -1.18 -8.30
C ALA A 56 -0.63 -2.55 -8.14
N GLN A 57 -0.15 -3.56 -8.88
CA GLN A 57 -0.63 -4.94 -8.78
C GLN A 57 -0.41 -5.51 -7.37
N ALA A 58 0.78 -5.32 -6.80
CA ALA A 58 1.15 -5.83 -5.48
C ALA A 58 0.37 -5.14 -4.34
N TYR A 59 0.29 -3.80 -4.36
CA TYR A 59 -0.47 -3.04 -3.36
C TYR A 59 -1.97 -3.35 -3.45
N PHE A 60 -2.54 -3.41 -4.65
CA PHE A 60 -3.95 -3.74 -4.79
C PHE A 60 -4.25 -5.13 -4.20
N GLY A 61 -3.45 -6.14 -4.55
CA GLY A 61 -3.60 -7.49 -3.98
C GLY A 61 -3.49 -7.51 -2.46
N ALA A 62 -2.51 -6.78 -1.91
CA ALA A 62 -2.35 -6.67 -0.46
C ALA A 62 -3.57 -6.01 0.23
N LEU A 63 -4.21 -5.06 -0.42
CA LEU A 63 -5.34 -4.29 0.14
C LEU A 63 -6.71 -4.93 -0.11
N HIS A 64 -6.83 -5.80 -1.11
CA HIS A 64 -8.11 -6.36 -1.55
C HIS A 64 -8.14 -7.88 -1.45
N GLY A 65 -7.56 -8.44 -0.38
CA GLY A 65 -7.71 -9.87 -0.07
C GLY A 65 -7.06 -10.81 -1.07
N GLY A 66 -6.00 -10.40 -1.76
CA GLY A 66 -5.37 -11.19 -2.82
C GLY A 66 -6.11 -11.14 -4.16
N ARG A 67 -7.07 -10.22 -4.35
CA ARG A 67 -7.64 -9.97 -5.68
C ARG A 67 -6.62 -9.25 -6.56
N LYS A 68 -6.51 -9.63 -7.83
CA LYS A 68 -5.63 -8.95 -8.81
C LYS A 68 -6.22 -7.61 -9.25
N LEU A 69 -5.38 -6.59 -9.43
CA LEU A 69 -5.78 -5.32 -10.04
C LEU A 69 -6.06 -5.50 -11.53
N MET A 70 -5.15 -6.15 -12.24
CA MET A 70 -5.24 -6.44 -13.67
C MET A 70 -4.89 -7.92 -13.92
N PRO A 71 -5.39 -8.51 -15.02
CA PRO A 71 -5.07 -9.87 -15.42
C PRO A 71 -3.68 -9.91 -16.08
N ALA A 72 -2.64 -9.67 -15.27
CA ALA A 72 -1.26 -9.58 -15.71
C ALA A 72 -0.38 -10.64 -15.02
N VAL A 73 0.69 -11.01 -15.73
CA VAL A 73 1.80 -11.81 -15.21
C VAL A 73 3.05 -10.94 -15.27
N PHE A 74 3.74 -10.84 -14.14
CA PHE A 74 5.04 -10.19 -14.09
C PHE A 74 6.13 -11.24 -14.16
N VAL A 75 7.19 -10.95 -14.90
CA VAL A 75 8.37 -11.80 -15.01
C VAL A 75 9.62 -11.07 -14.53
N ALA A 76 10.63 -11.86 -14.16
CA ALA A 76 11.88 -11.38 -13.63
C ALA A 76 12.82 -10.94 -14.78
N ASP A 77 12.99 -9.62 -14.98
CA ASP A 77 13.92 -9.05 -15.96
C ASP A 77 15.32 -8.79 -15.39
N GLU A 78 16.25 -8.38 -16.25
CA GLU A 78 17.52 -7.77 -15.84
C GLU A 78 17.33 -6.53 -14.96
N LEU A 79 16.46 -5.62 -15.37
CA LEU A 79 16.29 -4.32 -14.71
C LEU A 79 15.20 -4.30 -13.63
N GLY A 80 14.48 -5.41 -13.43
CA GLY A 80 13.43 -5.53 -12.41
C GLY A 80 12.20 -6.30 -12.91
N PRO A 81 11.09 -6.31 -12.16
CA PRO A 81 9.84 -6.89 -12.65
C PRO A 81 9.34 -6.19 -13.92
N LEU A 82 8.81 -6.96 -14.87
CA LEU A 82 8.18 -6.46 -16.09
C LEU A 82 6.92 -7.28 -16.42
N GLU A 83 5.90 -6.64 -16.98
CA GLU A 83 4.79 -7.30 -17.66
C GLU A 83 5.12 -7.34 -19.16
N PRO A 84 5.33 -8.53 -19.76
CA PRO A 84 5.89 -8.65 -21.11
C PRO A 84 5.08 -7.98 -22.21
N ASN A 85 3.75 -8.09 -22.17
CA ASN A 85 2.91 -7.69 -23.30
C ASN A 85 2.81 -6.16 -23.41
N VAL A 86 2.58 -5.49 -22.30
CA VAL A 86 2.55 -4.03 -22.18
C VAL A 86 3.94 -3.46 -22.41
N HIS A 87 5.00 -4.11 -21.91
CA HIS A 87 6.36 -3.66 -22.19
C HIS A 87 6.66 -3.67 -23.70
N LEU A 88 6.38 -4.79 -24.36
CA LEU A 88 6.57 -4.93 -25.81
C LEU A 88 5.74 -3.91 -26.59
N ALA A 89 4.46 -3.78 -26.25
CA ALA A 89 3.53 -2.88 -26.94
C ALA A 89 3.91 -1.39 -26.79
N LEU A 90 4.48 -0.99 -25.64
CA LEU A 90 4.88 0.40 -25.36
C LEU A 90 6.34 0.71 -25.66
N SER A 91 7.15 -0.29 -26.03
CA SER A 91 8.58 -0.13 -26.29
C SER A 91 8.90 0.90 -27.39
N ARG A 92 7.96 1.12 -28.32
CA ARG A 92 8.06 2.06 -29.45
C ARG A 92 7.18 3.29 -29.28
N GLY A 93 6.67 3.55 -28.07
CA GLY A 93 5.71 4.61 -27.78
C GLY A 93 4.29 4.08 -27.58
N ARG A 94 3.33 5.00 -27.37
CA ARG A 94 1.93 4.65 -27.13
C ARG A 94 1.35 3.96 -28.37
N PRO A 95 0.89 2.70 -28.27
CA PRO A 95 0.30 2.01 -29.41
C PRO A 95 -1.09 2.61 -29.71
N ASP A 96 -1.49 2.55 -30.97
CA ASP A 96 -2.85 2.89 -31.40
C ASP A 96 -3.81 1.77 -31.01
N LEU A 97 -4.25 1.79 -29.76
CA LEU A 97 -5.20 0.86 -29.18
C LEU A 97 -6.40 1.64 -28.65
N GLN A 98 -7.60 1.23 -29.05
CA GLN A 98 -8.84 1.70 -28.44
C GLN A 98 -9.04 0.98 -27.11
N VAL A 99 -8.54 1.60 -26.04
CA VAL A 99 -8.74 1.12 -24.66
C VAL A 99 -9.72 2.07 -24.00
N ASP A 100 -10.93 1.59 -23.75
CA ASP A 100 -11.90 2.31 -22.91
C ASP A 100 -11.51 2.16 -21.45
N VAL A 101 -10.83 3.18 -20.90
CA VAL A 101 -10.33 3.17 -19.52
C VAL A 101 -11.52 3.40 -18.57
N CYS A 102 -12.12 2.30 -18.12
CA CYS A 102 -13.25 2.31 -17.19
C CYS A 102 -12.86 1.62 -15.88
N LEU A 103 -12.13 2.33 -15.03
CA LEU A 103 -11.59 1.79 -13.77
C LEU A 103 -12.63 1.83 -12.64
N PRO A 104 -12.86 0.72 -11.92
CA PRO A 104 -13.60 0.74 -10.66
C PRO A 104 -12.96 1.67 -9.63
N ASP A 105 -13.77 2.22 -8.70
CA ASP A 105 -13.32 3.21 -7.70
C ASP A 105 -12.11 2.75 -6.87
N GLU A 106 -12.08 1.46 -6.50
CA GLU A 106 -10.99 0.83 -5.75
C GLU A 106 -9.68 0.75 -6.56
N ALA A 107 -9.77 0.45 -7.85
CA ALA A 107 -8.63 0.44 -8.76
C ALA A 107 -8.09 1.87 -8.92
N LEU A 108 -8.97 2.83 -9.22
CA LEU A 108 -8.61 4.24 -9.37
C LEU A 108 -7.98 4.81 -8.09
N THR A 109 -8.54 4.48 -6.93
CA THR A 109 -8.01 4.93 -5.63
C THR A 109 -6.61 4.38 -5.39
N THR A 110 -6.39 3.10 -5.70
CA THR A 110 -5.07 2.47 -5.60
C THR A 110 -4.06 3.13 -6.54
N LEU A 111 -4.41 3.33 -7.81
CA LEU A 111 -3.54 3.95 -8.80
C LEU A 111 -3.14 5.38 -8.43
N LYS A 112 -4.08 6.20 -7.95
CA LYS A 112 -3.79 7.54 -7.40
C LYS A 112 -2.85 7.48 -6.20
N GLY A 113 -3.04 6.50 -5.31
CA GLY A 113 -2.15 6.26 -4.17
C GLY A 113 -0.72 5.94 -4.62
N ILE A 114 -0.58 5.06 -5.60
CA ILE A 114 0.70 4.67 -6.21
C ILE A 114 1.37 5.85 -6.90
N TRP A 115 0.65 6.60 -7.73
CA TRP A 115 1.20 7.77 -8.42
C TRP A 115 1.73 8.81 -7.43
N ARG A 116 0.97 9.14 -6.41
CA ARG A 116 1.38 10.11 -5.39
C ARG A 116 2.61 9.65 -4.59
N ARG A 117 2.70 8.34 -4.32
CA ARG A 117 3.82 7.76 -3.55
C ARG A 117 5.08 7.55 -4.37
N PHE A 118 4.95 7.12 -5.62
CA PHE A 118 6.07 6.62 -6.43
C PHE A 118 6.28 7.39 -7.74
N GLY A 119 5.32 8.18 -8.19
CA GLY A 119 5.36 8.91 -9.46
C GLY A 119 6.52 9.90 -9.56
N HIS A 120 6.93 10.50 -8.44
CA HIS A 120 8.07 11.43 -8.39
C HIS A 120 9.45 10.73 -8.37
N HIS A 121 9.51 9.40 -8.24
CA HIS A 121 10.78 8.68 -8.25
C HIS A 121 11.28 8.42 -9.68
N SER A 122 12.61 8.33 -9.83
CA SER A 122 13.25 7.93 -11.09
C SER A 122 13.04 6.44 -11.38
N SER A 123 13.23 6.05 -12.64
CA SER A 123 13.25 4.66 -13.10
C SER A 123 14.24 3.80 -12.31
N GLU A 124 15.43 4.32 -12.03
CA GLU A 124 16.51 3.61 -11.32
C GLU A 124 16.11 3.38 -9.88
N ARG A 125 15.58 4.41 -9.20
CA ARG A 125 15.13 4.29 -7.81
C ARG A 125 14.02 3.26 -7.67
N LEU A 126 13.04 3.29 -8.59
CA LEU A 126 11.96 2.31 -8.60
C LEU A 126 12.45 0.90 -8.93
N SER A 127 13.44 0.78 -9.81
CA SER A 127 14.06 -0.50 -10.13
C SER A 127 14.80 -1.10 -8.93
N CYS A 128 15.55 -0.29 -8.17
CA CYS A 128 16.16 -0.73 -6.91
C CYS A 128 15.10 -1.27 -5.94
N LEU A 129 14.05 -0.48 -5.67
CA LEU A 129 12.97 -0.88 -4.77
C LEU A 129 12.25 -2.15 -5.23
N ALA A 130 11.98 -2.28 -6.52
CA ALA A 130 11.30 -3.46 -7.06
C ALA A 130 12.18 -4.71 -6.98
N ARG A 131 13.50 -4.57 -7.17
CA ARG A 131 14.47 -5.67 -7.05
C ARG A 131 14.69 -6.15 -5.62
N GLU A 132 14.46 -5.30 -4.63
CA GLU A 132 14.53 -5.67 -3.21
C GLU A 132 13.32 -6.54 -2.79
N SER A 133 12.23 -6.50 -3.57
CA SER A 133 11.02 -7.26 -3.27
C SER A 133 11.29 -8.77 -3.21
N ARG A 134 10.60 -9.43 -2.27
CA ARG A 134 10.68 -10.88 -2.10
C ARG A 134 10.34 -11.64 -3.38
N ALA A 135 9.22 -11.29 -4.01
CA ALA A 135 8.75 -11.93 -5.24
C ALA A 135 9.79 -11.87 -6.36
N TYR A 136 10.46 -10.74 -6.55
CA TYR A 136 11.48 -10.62 -7.57
C TYR A 136 12.71 -11.48 -7.24
N ARG A 137 13.20 -11.45 -5.99
CA ARG A 137 14.37 -12.25 -5.59
C ARG A 137 14.13 -13.74 -5.79
N GLU A 138 12.99 -14.24 -5.34
CA GLU A 138 12.59 -15.65 -5.53
C GLU A 138 12.48 -16.02 -7.02
N ALA A 139 11.88 -15.17 -7.85
CA ALA A 139 11.79 -15.43 -9.29
C ALA A 139 13.16 -15.39 -9.97
N ARG A 140 14.06 -14.48 -9.58
CA ARG A 140 15.41 -14.38 -10.18
C ARG A 140 16.29 -15.57 -9.87
N GLU A 141 16.11 -16.25 -8.74
CA GLU A 141 16.81 -17.52 -8.44
C GLU A 141 16.51 -18.60 -9.48
N HIS A 142 15.33 -18.56 -10.10
CA HIS A 142 14.91 -19.48 -11.17
C HIS A 142 15.35 -19.02 -12.57
N GLY A 143 15.93 -17.82 -12.70
CA GLY A 143 16.44 -17.27 -13.96
C GLY A 143 15.65 -16.05 -14.48
N LEU A 144 16.13 -15.51 -15.60
CA LEU A 144 15.43 -14.45 -16.34
C LEU A 144 14.15 -15.00 -16.98
N GLY A 145 13.09 -14.18 -17.00
CA GLY A 145 11.79 -14.56 -17.58
C GLY A 145 10.91 -15.42 -16.67
N SER A 146 11.40 -15.82 -15.49
CA SER A 146 10.60 -16.54 -14.50
C SER A 146 9.43 -15.69 -14.01
N GLU A 147 8.25 -16.28 -13.90
CA GLU A 147 7.07 -15.59 -13.38
C GLU A 147 7.22 -15.26 -11.90
N LEU A 148 6.76 -14.07 -11.51
CA LEU A 148 6.69 -13.66 -10.12
C LEU A 148 5.41 -14.19 -9.49
N ALA A 149 5.55 -14.95 -8.40
CA ALA A 149 4.42 -15.41 -7.63
C ALA A 149 3.63 -14.22 -7.06
N PHE A 150 2.35 -14.12 -7.43
CA PHE A 150 1.51 -12.98 -7.04
C PHE A 150 1.33 -12.87 -5.52
N ASP A 151 1.23 -13.99 -4.81
CA ASP A 151 1.14 -13.99 -3.35
C ASP A 151 2.39 -13.39 -2.69
N ALA A 152 3.57 -13.72 -3.22
CA ALA A 152 4.83 -13.15 -2.74
C ALA A 152 4.91 -11.64 -3.00
N MET A 153 4.31 -11.15 -4.11
CA MET A 153 4.22 -9.71 -4.40
C MET A 153 3.40 -8.99 -3.32
N CYS A 154 2.23 -9.55 -2.99
CA CYS A 154 1.33 -9.00 -2.00
C CYS A 154 1.95 -9.00 -0.59
N GLN A 155 2.56 -10.11 -0.19
CA GLN A 155 3.20 -10.26 1.12
C GLN A 155 4.32 -9.24 1.33
N GLY A 156 5.22 -9.10 0.34
CA GLY A 156 6.35 -8.16 0.47
C GLY A 156 5.90 -6.71 0.64
N VAL A 157 4.81 -6.31 -0.02
CA VAL A 157 4.22 -4.98 0.16
C VAL A 157 3.51 -4.84 1.51
N ALA A 158 2.74 -5.84 1.92
CA ALA A 158 2.04 -5.82 3.20
C ALA A 158 3.02 -5.65 4.36
N GLU A 159 4.13 -6.39 4.34
CA GLU A 159 5.23 -6.27 5.30
C GLU A 159 5.85 -4.86 5.27
N ALA A 160 6.24 -4.37 4.10
CA ALA A 160 6.87 -3.05 3.96
C ALA A 160 5.96 -1.87 4.36
N ALA A 161 4.64 -2.04 4.22
CA ALA A 161 3.64 -1.05 4.61
C ALA A 161 3.05 -1.27 6.01
N ALA A 162 3.53 -2.29 6.75
CA ALA A 162 2.98 -2.71 8.04
C ALA A 162 1.45 -2.94 8.01
N LEU A 163 0.95 -3.45 6.89
CA LEU A 163 -0.46 -3.78 6.70
C LEU A 163 -0.77 -5.15 7.32
N PRO A 164 -1.99 -5.36 7.86
CA PRO A 164 -2.46 -6.69 8.21
C PRO A 164 -2.39 -7.66 7.01
N SER A 165 -2.47 -8.97 7.27
CA SER A 165 -2.49 -9.95 6.18
C SER A 165 -3.63 -9.64 5.19
N PRO A 166 -3.45 -9.87 3.88
CA PRO A 166 -4.44 -9.47 2.87
C PRO A 166 -5.85 -9.98 3.17
N GLN A 167 -5.98 -11.21 3.68
CA GLN A 167 -7.27 -11.80 4.06
C GLN A 167 -7.98 -11.05 5.19
N ARG A 168 -7.25 -10.39 6.10
CA ARG A 168 -7.84 -9.58 7.18
C ARG A 168 -8.29 -8.20 6.71
N ILE A 169 -7.74 -7.71 5.60
CA ILE A 169 -8.12 -6.42 5.01
C ILE A 169 -9.34 -6.58 4.10
N ALA A 170 -9.62 -7.80 3.60
CA ALA A 170 -10.79 -8.09 2.79
C ALA A 170 -12.08 -7.58 3.47
N GLY A 171 -12.72 -6.56 2.85
CA GLY A 171 -13.93 -5.91 3.35
C GLY A 171 -13.72 -4.69 4.25
N ALA A 172 -12.49 -4.36 4.64
CA ALA A 172 -12.16 -3.11 5.32
C ALA A 172 -11.99 -1.96 4.32
N ARG A 173 -12.34 -0.73 4.72
CA ARG A 173 -12.12 0.45 3.88
C ARG A 173 -10.67 0.90 4.02
N VAL A 174 -9.91 0.79 2.93
CA VAL A 174 -8.55 1.31 2.86
C VAL A 174 -8.58 2.75 2.33
N LEU A 175 -7.88 3.64 3.03
CA LEU A 175 -7.63 5.01 2.60
C LEU A 175 -6.13 5.20 2.36
N PHE A 176 -5.78 6.27 1.64
CA PHE A 176 -4.39 6.65 1.43
C PHE A 176 -4.12 8.01 2.05
N THR A 177 -3.00 8.16 2.76
CA THR A 177 -2.55 9.44 3.31
C THR A 177 -2.15 10.43 2.21
N GLN A 178 -1.86 11.68 2.57
CA GLN A 178 -1.29 12.67 1.65
C GLN A 178 0.00 12.18 0.97
N ALA A 179 0.80 11.34 1.63
CA ALA A 179 2.01 10.76 1.04
C ALA A 179 1.75 9.46 0.25
N GLY A 180 0.49 9.06 0.05
CA GLY A 180 0.14 7.82 -0.64
C GLY A 180 0.44 6.55 0.14
N LYS A 181 0.61 6.63 1.48
CA LYS A 181 0.71 5.44 2.32
C LYS A 181 -0.69 4.88 2.60
N PRO A 182 -0.92 3.57 2.41
CA PRO A 182 -2.22 2.96 2.72
C PRO A 182 -2.44 2.93 4.23
N VAL A 183 -3.69 3.15 4.65
CA VAL A 183 -4.16 3.11 6.04
C VAL A 183 -5.50 2.38 6.05
N VAL A 184 -5.62 1.36 6.88
CA VAL A 184 -6.89 0.65 7.09
C VAL A 184 -7.74 1.51 8.03
N ALA A 185 -8.88 2.01 7.54
CA ALA A 185 -9.77 2.83 8.34
C ALA A 185 -10.73 1.92 9.13
N GLU A 186 -10.73 2.04 10.45
CA GLU A 186 -11.79 1.46 11.27
C GLU A 186 -13.09 2.23 11.05
N ARG A 187 -14.19 1.50 10.89
CA ARG A 187 -15.52 2.11 10.80
C ARG A 187 -15.84 2.76 12.14
N TRP A 188 -15.84 4.09 12.19
CA TRP A 188 -16.26 4.83 13.37
C TRP A 188 -17.70 4.45 13.74
N MET A 189 -17.88 3.87 14.93
CA MET A 189 -19.18 3.52 15.48
C MET A 189 -19.50 4.45 16.67
N PRO A 190 -20.43 5.41 16.54
CA PRO A 190 -20.88 6.18 17.70
C PRO A 190 -21.67 5.26 18.63
N GLY A 191 -21.20 5.07 19.87
CA GLY A 191 -22.00 4.41 20.91
C GLY A 191 -21.28 3.50 21.91
N LYS A 192 -19.98 3.23 21.79
CA LYS A 192 -19.22 2.47 22.82
C LYS A 192 -18.42 3.34 23.80
N GLY A 193 -18.90 4.57 24.03
CA GLY A 193 -18.41 5.47 25.08
C GLY A 193 -19.48 5.69 26.14
N GLY A 194 -19.93 4.61 26.79
CA GLY A 194 -20.95 4.65 27.84
C GLY A 194 -20.37 4.47 29.24
N ALA A 195 -20.37 5.56 30.00
CA ALA A 195 -20.59 5.62 31.46
C ALA A 195 -19.59 4.95 32.43
N LYS A 196 -18.69 5.77 33.00
CA LYS A 196 -18.53 5.88 34.46
C LYS A 196 -18.36 7.35 34.86
N ARG A 197 -19.48 8.03 35.14
CA ARG A 197 -19.48 9.12 36.13
C ARG A 197 -19.99 8.49 37.43
N SER A 198 -19.08 8.21 38.34
CA SER A 198 -19.44 7.96 39.74
C SER A 198 -19.58 9.32 40.42
N ALA A 199 -20.80 9.66 40.82
CA ALA A 199 -21.09 10.76 41.72
C ALA A 199 -21.30 10.20 43.14
N ALA A 200 -20.52 10.71 44.11
CA ALA A 200 -20.74 10.77 45.57
C ALA A 200 -19.35 11.13 46.17
N GLY A 201 -19.09 12.16 46.98
CA GLY A 201 -19.90 13.07 47.78
C GLY A 201 -19.12 13.30 49.09
N GLY A 202 -18.75 14.54 49.44
CA GLY A 202 -18.26 14.94 50.78
C GLY A 202 -16.97 15.80 50.82
N PRO A 203 -16.81 16.72 51.80
CA PRO A 203 -16.21 18.05 51.63
C PRO A 203 -14.75 18.20 52.13
N PRO A 204 -14.07 19.34 51.87
CA PRO A 204 -12.66 19.54 52.22
C PRO A 204 -12.49 19.95 53.68
N GLN A 205 -11.59 19.28 54.41
CA GLN A 205 -11.11 19.77 55.70
C GLN A 205 -9.78 20.51 55.54
N SER A 206 -9.79 21.70 56.14
CA SER A 206 -8.71 22.67 56.29
C SER A 206 -7.63 22.22 57.27
N GLY A 207 -6.37 22.53 56.96
CA GLY A 207 -5.25 22.47 57.92
C GLY A 207 -3.98 23.11 57.36
N ARG A 208 -3.84 24.43 57.55
CA ARG A 208 -2.59 25.23 57.45
C ARG A 208 -1.80 25.10 58.79
N PRO A 209 -0.61 25.71 58.97
CA PRO A 209 0.40 26.26 58.04
C PRO A 209 1.84 25.76 58.41
N ALA A 210 2.93 26.11 57.72
CA ALA A 210 3.77 27.28 58.03
C ALA A 210 5.03 27.28 57.13
N GLY A 211 5.50 28.48 56.74
CA GLY A 211 6.80 28.65 56.09
C GLY A 211 6.84 29.66 54.94
N ARG A 212 6.74 30.96 55.27
CA ARG A 212 7.29 32.10 54.52
C ARG A 212 8.08 32.93 55.55
N PRO A 213 8.97 33.88 55.19
CA PRO A 213 9.28 34.45 53.87
C PRO A 213 10.78 34.73 53.64
N GLY A 214 11.12 35.29 52.48
CA GLY A 214 12.41 35.95 52.21
C GLY A 214 12.49 36.29 50.72
N VAL A 215 11.91 37.42 50.26
CA VAL A 215 12.58 38.72 50.03
C VAL A 215 13.82 38.51 49.15
N GLY A 216 13.98 39.06 47.94
CA GLY A 216 13.43 40.23 47.26
C GLY A 216 14.34 40.44 46.04
N GLY A 217 13.80 40.79 44.88
CA GLY A 217 14.26 42.01 44.23
C GLY A 217 14.55 41.80 42.74
N ARG A 218 13.74 42.48 41.92
CA ARG A 218 13.91 42.81 40.49
C ARG A 218 15.02 43.89 40.32
N PRO A 219 15.32 44.45 39.13
CA PRO A 219 15.20 44.02 37.72
C PRO A 219 16.42 44.44 36.83
N SER A 220 16.30 44.24 35.50
CA SER A 220 16.90 45.06 34.40
C SER A 220 18.41 44.87 34.12
N ARG A 221 18.99 45.01 32.92
CA ARG A 221 18.62 45.56 31.60
C ARG A 221 19.78 45.25 30.61
N HIS A 222 19.49 45.35 29.30
CA HIS A 222 20.36 45.83 28.19
C HIS A 222 21.59 45.00 27.77
N SER A 223 21.62 44.47 26.53
CA SER A 223 22.10 45.10 25.27
C SER A 223 23.63 44.84 25.12
N ASP A 224 24.31 44.68 23.98
CA ASP A 224 24.11 44.82 22.54
C ASP A 224 25.14 43.94 21.81
N GLY A 225 24.90 43.70 20.51
CA GLY A 225 25.92 43.63 19.43
C GLY A 225 26.92 42.48 19.44
N GLU A 226 27.63 42.20 18.36
CA GLU A 226 27.59 42.57 16.95
C GLU A 226 28.51 41.55 16.26
N ALA A 227 28.30 41.31 14.96
CA ALA A 227 29.12 40.44 14.12
C ALA A 227 30.57 40.99 13.98
N PRO A 228 31.51 40.25 13.34
CA PRO A 228 31.46 39.95 11.90
C PRO A 228 31.50 38.45 11.56
#